data_AF-A0A7S0C7K5-F1
#
_entry.id   AF-A0A7S0C7K5-F1
#
_cell.length_a   1.000
_cell.length_b   1.000
_cell.length_c   1.000
_cell.angle_alpha   90.00
_cell.angle_beta   90.00
_cell.angle_gamma   90.00
#
_symmetry.space_group_name_H-M   'P 1'
#
loop_
_entity.id
_entity.type
_entity.pdbx_description
1 polymer ?
#
loop_
_entity_poly.entity_id
_entity_poly.type
_entity_poly.pdbx_seq_one_letter_code
_entity_poly.pdbx_strand_id
1 'polypeptide(L)'
;SLKPPKDWKQIYSLVTELRSDKSAPVDSFGASSIIQTDRGEVVFRYQVLIALMLSSQTKDATVGETMRKLQQHGLDVDTIRNDTKTSHETLTRLFYKCGFRNNKTKYIKETTEIIATNYGGDIPSTAEELMTLPGIGPKMAFIIENVALNKPTGVFAGRPTTGTQQVRQMEEDGCE
;
A
#
# COMPACT_ATOMS: atom_id res chain seq x y z
N SER A 1 -1.93 15.93 -27.61
CA SER A 1 -2.64 14.65 -27.42
C SER A 1 -1.86 13.56 -28.13
N LEU A 2 -1.46 12.50 -27.42
CA LEU A 2 -0.76 11.35 -28.02
C LEU A 2 -1.77 10.50 -28.78
N LYS A 3 -1.47 10.16 -30.05
CA LYS A 3 -2.34 9.24 -30.81
C LYS A 3 -2.21 7.84 -30.21
N PRO A 4 -3.34 7.17 -29.92
CA PRO A 4 -3.27 5.84 -29.33
C PRO A 4 -2.65 4.85 -30.34
N PRO A 5 -1.95 3.80 -29.86
CA PRO A 5 -1.35 2.78 -30.71
C PRO A 5 -2.39 2.09 -31.60
N LYS A 6 -1.95 1.57 -32.74
CA LYS A 6 -2.80 0.74 -33.60
C LYS A 6 -3.33 -0.47 -32.81
N ASP A 7 -4.59 -0.83 -33.01
CA ASP A 7 -5.26 -2.01 -32.43
C ASP A 7 -5.38 -2.04 -30.89
N TRP A 8 -5.15 -0.92 -30.19
CA TRP A 8 -5.23 -0.85 -28.71
C TRP A 8 -6.58 -1.31 -28.15
N LYS A 9 -7.68 -1.06 -28.86
CA LYS A 9 -9.04 -1.48 -28.46
C LYS A 9 -9.16 -3.01 -28.45
N GLN A 10 -8.58 -3.67 -29.45
CA GLN A 10 -8.60 -5.12 -29.56
C GLN A 10 -7.74 -5.76 -28.47
N ILE A 11 -6.52 -5.23 -28.26
CA ILE A 11 -5.65 -5.66 -27.16
C ILE A 11 -6.35 -5.47 -25.82
N TYR A 12 -6.99 -4.33 -25.60
CA TYR A 12 -7.74 -4.06 -24.36
C TYR A 12 -8.89 -5.04 -24.16
N SER A 13 -9.65 -5.36 -25.21
CA SER A 13 -10.72 -6.35 -25.15
C SER A 13 -10.20 -7.73 -24.77
N LEU A 14 -9.09 -8.17 -25.39
CA LEU A 14 -8.45 -9.45 -25.10
C LEU A 14 -7.92 -9.50 -23.66
N VAL A 15 -7.26 -8.43 -23.19
CA VAL A 15 -6.77 -8.36 -21.80
C VAL A 15 -7.93 -8.37 -20.81
N THR A 16 -9.04 -7.71 -21.14
CA THR A 16 -10.26 -7.72 -20.33
C THR A 16 -10.86 -9.12 -20.23
N GLU A 17 -10.97 -9.82 -21.36
CA GLU A 17 -11.45 -11.20 -21.41
C GLU A 17 -10.53 -12.16 -20.63
N LEU A 18 -9.21 -12.05 -20.83
CA LEU A 18 -8.21 -12.84 -20.12
C LEU A 18 -8.23 -12.63 -18.60
N ARG A 19 -8.69 -11.46 -18.12
CA ARG A 19 -8.82 -11.14 -16.69
C ARG A 19 -10.25 -11.26 -16.16
N SER A 20 -11.18 -11.81 -16.94
CA SER A 20 -12.60 -11.89 -16.57
C SER A 20 -12.84 -12.80 -15.35
N ASP A 21 -12.04 -13.85 -15.21
CA ASP A 21 -12.13 -14.85 -14.14
C ASP A 21 -11.57 -14.35 -12.79
N LYS A 22 -10.78 -13.27 -12.78
CA LYS A 22 -10.12 -12.68 -11.59
C LYS A 22 -9.45 -13.72 -10.70
N SER A 23 -8.81 -14.72 -11.31
CA SER A 23 -8.22 -15.85 -10.60
C SER A 23 -6.81 -15.57 -10.06
N ALA A 24 -6.23 -14.40 -10.33
CA ALA A 24 -4.86 -14.11 -9.95
C ALA A 24 -4.74 -13.77 -8.46
N PRO A 25 -3.61 -14.10 -7.81
CA PRO A 25 -3.39 -13.79 -6.40
C PRO A 25 -3.57 -12.30 -6.04
N VAL A 26 -3.24 -11.39 -6.96
CA VAL A 26 -3.41 -9.94 -6.78
C VAL A 26 -4.87 -9.53 -6.65
N ASP A 27 -5.81 -10.30 -7.19
CA ASP A 27 -7.24 -10.00 -7.08
C ASP A 27 -7.75 -10.29 -5.64
N SER A 28 -7.16 -11.28 -4.95
CA SER A 28 -7.50 -11.64 -3.57
C SER A 28 -6.62 -10.97 -2.50
N PHE A 29 -5.33 -10.78 -2.80
CA PHE A 29 -4.32 -10.29 -1.86
C PHE A 29 -3.70 -8.95 -2.27
N GLY A 30 -4.29 -8.27 -3.26
CA GLY A 30 -3.85 -6.94 -3.68
C GLY A 30 -4.05 -5.90 -2.59
N ALA A 31 -3.37 -4.76 -2.75
CA ALA A 31 -3.38 -3.65 -1.80
C ALA A 31 -4.79 -3.15 -1.44
N SER A 32 -5.73 -3.21 -2.39
CA SER A 32 -7.14 -2.83 -2.18
C SER A 32 -7.92 -3.77 -1.25
N SER A 33 -7.45 -5.00 -1.08
CA SER A 33 -8.19 -6.06 -0.37
C SER A 33 -7.66 -6.32 1.04
N ILE A 34 -6.46 -5.82 1.36
CA ILE A 34 -5.74 -6.15 2.60
C ILE A 34 -5.83 -5.07 3.69
N ILE A 35 -6.18 -3.83 3.36
CA ILE A 35 -6.16 -2.70 4.31
C ILE A 35 -7.55 -2.50 4.94
N GLN A 36 -7.60 -2.31 6.25
CA GLN A 36 -8.82 -1.98 6.99
C GLN A 36 -9.13 -0.49 6.85
N THR A 37 -10.36 -0.15 6.47
CA THR A 37 -10.81 1.25 6.28
C THR A 37 -11.72 1.74 7.41
N ASP A 38 -12.15 0.86 8.30
CA ASP A 38 -13.09 1.12 9.41
C ASP A 38 -12.42 1.64 10.68
N ARG A 39 -11.08 1.73 10.70
CA ARG A 39 -10.27 2.11 11.88
C ARG A 39 -9.83 3.58 11.89
N GLY A 40 -10.32 4.39 10.96
CA GLY A 40 -9.97 5.80 10.80
C GLY A 40 -8.75 6.04 9.89
N GLU A 41 -8.57 7.28 9.44
CA GLU A 41 -7.59 7.61 8.40
C GLU A 41 -6.13 7.42 8.84
N VAL A 42 -5.79 7.79 10.07
CA VAL A 42 -4.41 7.65 10.59
C VAL A 42 -3.98 6.18 10.59
N VAL A 43 -4.87 5.29 11.08
CA VAL A 43 -4.62 3.86 11.08
C VAL A 43 -4.54 3.34 9.64
N PHE A 44 -5.46 3.73 8.76
CA PHE A 44 -5.41 3.39 7.35
C PHE A 44 -4.06 3.75 6.70
N ARG A 45 -3.59 4.98 6.90
CA ARG A 45 -2.32 5.47 6.36
C ARG A 45 -1.13 4.66 6.87
N TYR A 46 -1.10 4.38 8.17
CA TYR A 46 -0.09 3.53 8.78
C TYR A 46 -0.14 2.08 8.24
N GLN A 47 -1.32 1.51 8.03
CA GLN A 47 -1.46 0.17 7.45
C GLN A 47 -0.91 0.11 6.01
N VAL A 48 -1.16 1.13 5.19
CA VAL A 48 -0.61 1.23 3.83
C VAL A 48 0.92 1.28 3.86
N LEU A 49 1.50 2.07 4.77
CA LEU A 49 2.94 2.16 4.97
C LEU A 49 3.55 0.79 5.28
N ILE A 50 3.01 0.08 6.28
CA ILE A 50 3.52 -1.22 6.71
C ILE A 50 3.34 -2.27 5.60
N ALA A 51 2.22 -2.28 4.89
CA ALA A 51 2.00 -3.18 3.77
C ALA A 51 3.06 -3.01 2.67
N LEU A 52 3.44 -1.76 2.35
CA LEU A 52 4.48 -1.47 1.37
C LEU A 52 5.87 -1.88 1.86
N MET A 53 6.20 -1.65 3.13
CA MET A 53 7.47 -2.12 3.72
C MET A 53 7.57 -3.65 3.69
N LEU A 54 6.45 -4.36 3.89
CA LEU A 54 6.40 -5.82 3.80
C LEU A 54 6.46 -6.34 2.36
N SER A 55 5.98 -5.58 1.39
CA SER A 55 5.90 -5.99 -0.03
C SER A 55 7.26 -6.22 -0.68
N SER A 56 8.29 -5.47 -0.29
CA SER A 56 9.63 -5.59 -0.89
C SER A 56 10.13 -7.05 -0.87
N GLN A 57 10.32 -7.62 -2.06
CA GLN A 57 10.79 -8.99 -2.27
C GLN A 57 9.97 -10.04 -1.50
N THR A 58 8.65 -9.89 -1.43
CA THR A 58 7.74 -10.86 -0.80
C THR A 58 6.47 -11.00 -1.63
N LYS A 59 6.02 -12.24 -1.82
CA LYS A 59 4.83 -12.54 -2.62
C LYS A 59 3.58 -11.92 -2.00
N ASP A 60 2.67 -11.41 -2.83
CA ASP A 60 1.43 -10.73 -2.38
C ASP A 60 0.61 -11.59 -1.42
N ALA A 61 0.48 -12.90 -1.69
CA ALA A 61 -0.23 -13.83 -0.81
C ALA A 61 0.38 -13.88 0.61
N THR A 62 1.70 -13.84 0.70
CA THR A 62 2.42 -13.80 1.99
C THR A 62 2.21 -12.47 2.69
N VAL A 63 2.28 -11.35 1.95
CA VAL A 63 2.01 -10.01 2.51
C VAL A 63 0.59 -9.95 3.07
N GLY A 64 -0.41 -10.39 2.30
CA GLY A 64 -1.79 -10.42 2.75
C GLY A 64 -2.01 -11.30 3.99
N GLU A 65 -1.38 -12.47 4.07
CA GLU A 65 -1.44 -13.32 5.27
C GLU A 65 -0.81 -12.63 6.49
N THR A 66 0.36 -12.01 6.32
CA THR A 66 1.05 -11.29 7.40
C THR A 66 0.27 -10.05 7.84
N MET A 67 -0.29 -9.28 6.91
CA MET A 67 -1.12 -8.10 7.22
C MET A 67 -2.35 -8.49 8.03
N ARG A 68 -3.06 -9.57 7.67
CA ARG A 68 -4.20 -10.06 8.47
C ARG A 68 -3.81 -10.42 9.90
N LYS A 69 -2.67 -11.07 10.09
CA LYS A 69 -2.16 -11.40 11.44
C LYS A 69 -1.81 -10.15 12.24
N LEU A 70 -1.18 -9.16 11.60
CA LEU A 70 -0.88 -7.87 12.23
C LEU A 70 -2.16 -7.11 12.62
N GLN A 71 -3.16 -7.08 11.74
CA GLN A 71 -4.44 -6.43 12.01
C GLN A 71 -5.20 -7.07 13.17
N GLN A 72 -5.18 -8.40 13.27
CA GLN A 72 -5.74 -9.13 14.41
C GLN A 72 -4.99 -8.83 15.72
N HIS A 73 -3.69 -8.59 15.64
CA HIS A 73 -2.85 -8.21 16.78
C HIS A 73 -3.06 -6.75 17.19
N GLY A 74 -3.47 -5.89 16.26
CA GLY A 74 -3.58 -4.45 16.41
C GLY A 74 -2.50 -3.74 15.59
N LEU A 75 -2.89 -3.25 14.40
CA LEU A 75 -1.98 -2.58 13.48
C LEU A 75 -2.23 -1.06 13.49
N ASP A 76 -1.72 -0.42 14.53
CA ASP A 76 -1.66 1.04 14.69
C ASP A 76 -0.35 1.43 15.40
N VAL A 77 0.01 2.72 15.34
CA VAL A 77 1.30 3.23 15.85
C VAL A 77 1.44 2.96 17.34
N ASP A 78 0.40 3.25 18.12
CA ASP A 78 0.44 3.10 19.58
C ASP A 78 0.59 1.64 20.00
N THR A 79 -0.11 0.72 19.33
CA THR A 79 0.03 -0.72 19.59
C THR A 79 1.43 -1.19 19.23
N ILE A 80 1.91 -0.91 18.00
CA ILE A 80 3.23 -1.41 17.57
C ILE A 80 4.38 -0.80 18.41
N ARG A 81 4.23 0.46 18.86
CA ARG A 81 5.21 1.14 19.71
C ARG A 81 5.21 0.66 21.15
N ASN A 82 4.04 0.70 21.81
CA ASN A 82 3.92 0.46 23.25
C ASN A 82 3.86 -1.01 23.62
N ASP A 83 3.72 -1.90 22.64
CA ASP A 83 3.56 -3.32 22.92
C ASP A 83 4.88 -3.95 23.39
N THR A 84 5.04 -3.92 24.71
CA THR A 84 6.04 -4.67 25.48
C THR A 84 5.95 -6.19 25.27
N LYS A 85 4.82 -6.72 24.79
CA LYS A 85 4.63 -8.14 24.40
C LYS A 85 5.04 -8.41 22.96
N THR A 86 5.07 -7.38 22.12
CA THR A 86 5.64 -7.44 20.76
C THR A 86 7.13 -7.19 20.82
N SER A 87 7.82 -8.13 21.46
CA SER A 87 9.26 -8.26 21.35
C SER A 87 9.66 -8.27 19.87
N HIS A 88 10.87 -7.81 19.57
CA HIS A 88 11.47 -7.96 18.24
C HIS A 88 11.32 -9.41 17.73
N GLU A 89 11.34 -10.39 18.64
CA GLU A 89 11.10 -11.80 18.34
C GLU A 89 9.67 -12.09 17.88
N THR A 90 8.65 -11.50 18.51
CA THR A 90 7.24 -11.67 18.15
C THR A 90 6.97 -11.15 16.73
N LEU A 91 7.43 -9.94 16.39
CA LEU A 91 7.32 -9.41 15.03
C LEU A 91 8.08 -10.26 14.02
N THR A 92 9.30 -10.66 14.36
CA THR A 92 10.11 -11.51 13.48
C THR A 92 9.43 -12.85 13.21
N ARG A 93 8.70 -13.40 14.19
CA ARG A 93 7.88 -14.61 14.03
C ARG A 93 6.64 -14.36 13.16
N LEU A 94 5.97 -13.21 13.30
CA LEU A 94 4.88 -12.83 12.39
C LEU A 94 5.37 -12.68 10.94
N PHE A 95 6.61 -12.23 10.77
CA PHE A 95 7.25 -12.03 9.46
C PHE A 95 8.04 -13.25 8.99
N TYR A 96 7.89 -14.44 9.61
CA TYR A 96 8.79 -15.56 9.31
C TYR A 96 8.78 -15.96 7.82
N LYS A 97 7.63 -15.81 7.15
CA LYS A 97 7.44 -16.10 5.72
C LYS A 97 7.91 -14.96 4.80
N CYS A 98 8.12 -13.75 5.33
CA CYS A 98 8.56 -12.60 4.56
C CYS A 98 10.08 -12.68 4.30
N GLY A 99 10.50 -12.36 3.08
CA GLY A 99 11.92 -12.20 2.77
C GLY A 99 12.54 -11.08 3.60
N PHE A 100 13.82 -11.20 3.97
CA PHE A 100 14.57 -10.19 4.74
C PHE A 100 13.90 -9.76 6.06
N ARG A 101 13.20 -10.69 6.74
CA ARG A 101 12.37 -10.41 7.92
C ARG A 101 13.08 -9.61 9.03
N ASN A 102 14.36 -9.86 9.29
CA ASN A 102 15.10 -9.16 10.35
C ASN A 102 15.21 -7.67 10.04
N ASN A 103 15.55 -7.33 8.78
CA ASN A 103 15.62 -5.93 8.35
C ASN A 103 14.23 -5.29 8.33
N LYS A 104 13.20 -6.02 7.92
CA LYS A 104 11.82 -5.53 7.96
C LYS A 104 11.35 -5.23 9.37
N THR A 105 11.59 -6.14 10.32
CA THR A 105 11.29 -5.91 11.74
C THR A 105 12.00 -4.67 12.23
N LYS A 106 13.30 -4.53 11.97
CA LYS A 106 14.10 -3.37 12.36
C LYS A 106 13.52 -2.08 11.80
N TYR A 107 13.32 -1.99 10.48
CA TYR A 107 12.82 -0.79 9.82
C TYR A 107 11.42 -0.41 10.25
N ILE A 108 10.51 -1.39 10.43
CA ILE A 108 9.15 -1.13 10.91
C ILE A 108 9.19 -0.53 12.31
N LYS A 109 10.00 -1.08 13.23
CA LYS A 109 10.12 -0.55 14.59
C LYS A 109 10.71 0.86 14.60
N GLU A 110 11.80 1.09 13.88
CA GLU A 110 12.44 2.40 13.77
C GLU A 110 11.49 3.44 13.16
N THR A 111 10.80 3.08 12.08
CA THR A 111 9.79 3.94 11.43
C THR A 111 8.65 4.28 12.37
N THR A 112 8.16 3.30 13.13
CA THR A 112 7.04 3.51 14.08
C THR A 112 7.45 4.46 15.20
N GLU A 113 8.69 4.35 15.72
CA GLU A 113 9.18 5.28 16.74
C GLU A 113 9.36 6.70 16.20
N ILE A 114 9.86 6.85 14.97
CA ILE A 114 9.96 8.15 14.30
C ILE A 114 8.58 8.78 14.11
N ILE A 115 7.59 8.01 13.65
CA ILE A 115 6.22 8.48 13.46
C ILE A 115 5.60 8.94 14.77
N ALA A 116 5.75 8.16 15.85
CA ALA A 116 5.21 8.51 17.14
C ALA A 116 5.87 9.77 17.74
N THR A 117 7.18 9.94 17.54
CA THR A 117 7.95 11.03 18.16
C THR A 117 7.87 12.33 17.35
N ASN A 118 8.00 12.24 16.02
CA ASN A 118 8.19 13.41 15.16
C ASN A 118 6.93 13.83 14.41
N TYR A 119 5.97 12.93 14.23
CA TYR A 119 4.77 13.15 13.39
C TYR A 119 3.46 12.97 14.16
N GLY A 120 3.51 12.90 15.50
CA GLY A 120 2.32 12.84 16.35
C GLY A 120 1.46 11.59 16.14
N GLY A 121 2.05 10.50 15.65
CA GLY A 121 1.35 9.23 15.43
C GLY A 121 0.75 9.04 14.03
N ASP A 122 0.98 9.97 13.10
CA ASP A 122 0.56 9.83 11.69
C ASP A 122 1.77 9.81 10.74
N ILE A 123 1.59 9.30 9.52
CA ILE A 123 2.67 9.24 8.54
C ILE A 123 3.03 10.64 8.04
N PRO A 124 4.28 10.86 7.58
CA PRO A 124 4.66 12.12 6.95
C PRO A 124 3.80 12.45 5.73
N SER A 125 3.60 13.75 5.49
CA SER A 125 2.59 14.23 4.54
C SER A 125 3.11 14.46 3.11
N THR A 126 4.41 14.26 2.90
CA THR A 126 5.11 14.51 1.63
C THR A 126 6.03 13.34 1.28
N ALA A 127 6.26 13.10 -0.02
CA ALA A 127 7.20 12.07 -0.46
C ALA A 127 8.64 12.31 0.05
N GLU A 128 9.06 13.57 0.15
CA GLU A 128 10.40 13.92 0.66
C GLU A 128 10.60 13.49 2.10
N GLU A 129 9.63 13.77 2.98
CA GLU A 129 9.68 13.34 4.37
C GLU A 129 9.54 11.80 4.49
N LEU A 130 8.70 11.18 3.67
CA LEU A 130 8.55 9.72 3.64
C LEU A 130 9.87 9.02 3.27
N MET A 131 10.68 9.61 2.39
CA MET A 131 12.00 9.08 2.03
C MET A 131 13.04 9.17 3.17
N THR A 132 12.77 9.96 4.22
CA THR A 132 13.64 9.98 5.41
C THR A 132 13.46 8.76 6.31
N LEU A 133 12.34 8.03 6.15
CA LEU A 133 12.03 6.84 6.92
C LEU A 133 12.88 5.64 6.45
N PRO A 134 13.35 4.79 7.38
CA PRO A 134 14.24 3.69 7.04
C PRO A 134 13.54 2.65 6.15
N GLY A 135 14.18 2.31 5.04
CA GLY A 135 13.68 1.32 4.08
C GLY A 135 12.67 1.87 3.06
N ILE A 136 12.40 3.18 3.04
CA ILE A 136 11.50 3.81 2.08
C ILE A 136 12.30 4.55 1.00
N GLY A 137 12.21 4.04 -0.23
CA GLY A 137 12.79 4.69 -1.40
C GLY A 137 11.77 5.56 -2.17
N PRO A 138 12.23 6.29 -3.22
CA PRO A 138 11.38 7.22 -3.97
C PRO A 138 10.08 6.58 -4.49
N LYS A 139 10.17 5.37 -5.05
CA LYS A 139 9.01 4.64 -5.56
C LYS A 139 7.97 4.36 -4.48
N MET A 140 8.41 3.97 -3.29
CA MET A 140 7.50 3.68 -2.18
C MET A 140 6.85 4.96 -1.66
N ALA A 141 7.63 6.03 -1.52
CA ALA A 141 7.14 7.33 -1.08
C ALA A 141 6.00 7.85 -1.98
N PHE A 142 6.16 7.80 -3.31
CA PHE A 142 5.11 8.21 -4.24
C PHE A 142 3.86 7.31 -4.18
N ILE A 143 4.03 5.99 -4.00
CA ILE A 143 2.87 5.09 -3.84
C ILE A 143 2.11 5.40 -2.56
N ILE A 144 2.81 5.66 -1.44
CA ILE A 144 2.19 6.04 -0.17
C ILE A 144 1.44 7.37 -0.35
N GLU A 145 2.07 8.37 -0.97
CA GLU A 145 1.44 9.67 -1.20
C GLU A 145 0.17 9.55 -2.06
N ASN A 146 0.20 8.70 -3.08
CA ASN A 146 -0.96 8.43 -3.92
C ASN A 146 -2.08 7.67 -3.19
N VAL A 147 -1.75 6.59 -2.48
CA VAL A 147 -2.74 5.66 -1.91
C VAL A 147 -3.21 6.10 -0.52
N ALA A 148 -2.29 6.51 0.34
CA ALA A 148 -2.56 6.86 1.73
C ALA A 148 -3.01 8.32 1.90
N LEU A 149 -2.42 9.24 1.12
CA LEU A 149 -2.68 10.68 1.23
C LEU A 149 -3.62 11.22 0.14
N ASN A 150 -4.03 10.37 -0.81
CA ASN A 150 -4.87 10.73 -1.95
C ASN A 150 -4.30 11.93 -2.76
N LYS A 151 -2.97 12.03 -2.83
CA LYS A 151 -2.24 13.06 -3.58
C LYS A 151 -1.67 12.41 -4.84
N PRO A 152 -2.21 12.67 -6.04
CA PRO A 152 -1.72 12.04 -7.27
C PRO A 152 -0.38 12.66 -7.68
N THR A 153 0.70 12.17 -7.07
CA THR A 153 2.08 12.55 -7.38
C THR A 153 2.81 11.40 -8.06
N GLY A 154 3.52 11.71 -9.15
CA GLY A 154 4.30 10.73 -9.93
C GLY A 154 3.47 9.82 -10.83
N VAL A 155 4.12 9.27 -11.87
CA VAL A 155 3.53 8.25 -12.74
C VAL A 155 3.92 6.88 -12.20
N PHE A 156 2.97 6.16 -11.62
CA PHE A 156 3.12 4.76 -11.24
C PHE A 156 2.24 3.87 -12.13
N ALA A 157 2.79 2.77 -12.64
CA ALA A 157 2.09 1.79 -13.47
C ALA A 157 1.18 0.84 -12.65
N GLY A 158 0.46 1.39 -11.67
CA GLY A 158 -0.61 0.74 -10.92
C GLY A 158 -1.81 1.67 -10.95
N ARG A 159 -2.99 1.12 -11.24
CA ARG A 159 -4.23 1.89 -11.48
C ARG A 159 -4.42 3.05 -10.49
N PRO A 160 -4.73 4.27 -10.95
CA PRO A 160 -5.50 5.20 -10.14
C PRO A 160 -6.89 4.57 -9.94
N THR A 161 -7.24 4.23 -8.70
CA THR A 161 -8.60 3.76 -8.35
C THR A 161 -9.67 4.85 -8.50
N THR A 162 -9.29 6.06 -8.89
CA THR A 162 -10.20 7.18 -9.20
C THR A 162 -10.56 7.31 -10.69
N GLY A 163 -10.02 6.46 -11.57
CA GLY A 163 -10.34 6.51 -13.00
C GLY A 163 -11.81 6.25 -13.32
N THR A 164 -12.52 5.41 -12.55
CA THR A 164 -13.91 5.05 -12.85
C THR A 164 -14.92 6.17 -12.57
N GLN A 165 -14.57 7.19 -11.78
CA GLN A 165 -15.41 8.38 -11.62
C GLN A 165 -15.15 9.42 -12.70
N GLN A 166 -13.93 9.52 -13.23
CA GLN A 166 -13.61 10.50 -14.26
C GLN A 166 -14.16 10.11 -15.64
N VAL A 167 -14.28 8.81 -15.95
CA VAL A 167 -14.98 8.37 -17.18
C VAL A 167 -16.50 8.58 -17.08
N ARG A 168 -17.09 8.41 -15.88
CA ARG A 168 -18.52 8.70 -15.67
C ARG A 168 -18.83 10.19 -15.79
N GLN A 169 -17.94 11.07 -15.32
CA GLN A 169 -18.10 12.52 -15.52
C GLN A 169 -18.03 12.91 -17.01
N MET A 170 -17.16 12.25 -17.80
CA MET A 170 -17.05 12.52 -19.25
C MET A 170 -18.20 11.92 -20.08
N GLU A 171 -18.89 10.89 -19.58
CA GLU A 171 -20.10 10.35 -20.22
C GLU A 171 -21.38 11.14 -19.82
N GLU A 172 -21.36 11.85 -18.69
CA GLU A 172 -22.46 12.72 -18.23
C GLU A 172 -22.36 14.15 -18.80
N ASP A 173 -21.16 14.67 -19.07
CA ASP A 173 -20.94 16.02 -19.61
C ASP A 173 -21.02 16.08 -21.15
N GLY A 174 -22.05 15.48 -21.75
CA GLY A 174 -22.28 15.45 -23.20
C GLY A 174 -21.87 16.74 -23.90
N CYS A 175 -20.71 16.71 -24.56
CA CYS A 175 -20.12 17.82 -25.28
C CYS A 175 -19.91 17.36 -26.72
N GLU A 176 -20.64 17.99 -27.63
CA GLU A 176 -20.46 17.91 -29.10
C GLU A 176 -19.02 18.22 -29.53
#